data_AF-A0A818WII9-F1
#
_entry.id   AF-A0A818WII9-F1
#
_cell.length_a   1.000
_cell.length_b   1.000
_cell.length_c   1.000
_cell.angle_alpha   90.00
_cell.angle_beta   90.00
_cell.angle_gamma   90.00
#
_symmetry.space_group_name_H-M   'P 1'
#
loop_
_entity.id
_entity.type
_entity.pdbx_description
1 polymer ?
#
loop_
_entity_poly.entity_id
_entity_poly.type
_entity_poly.pdbx_seq_one_letter_code
_entity_poly.pdbx_strand_id
1 'polypeptide(L)'
;MPEYKSKVFINAQFDVVWQKLLDKIEHPEKYVQGIRHVEILENESDHVLRIVQFENDKWEQLKELIVPDKTTGTIVYRLIDHPYFQGETINICRTTSQLFQSELQYIIDWKLKDQNLTESIQVKHSTEQALQLALQEMKKISELAESNYE
;
A
#
# COMPACT_ATOMS: atom_id res chain seq x y z
N MET A 1 8.32 -16.33 9.04
CA MET A 1 6.86 -16.05 9.04
C MET A 1 6.48 -15.74 7.61
N PRO A 2 5.43 -16.33 7.02
CA PRO A 2 5.20 -16.10 5.60
C PRO A 2 4.56 -14.74 5.36
N GLU A 3 5.11 -14.13 4.31
CA GLU A 3 4.64 -13.02 3.52
C GLU A 3 3.15 -13.15 3.20
N TYR A 4 2.40 -12.06 3.33
CA TYR A 4 1.04 -12.01 2.81
C TYR A 4 1.06 -11.48 1.39
N LYS A 5 0.37 -12.15 0.47
CA LYS A 5 0.25 -11.73 -0.93
C LYS A 5 -1.20 -11.78 -1.37
N SER A 6 -1.67 -10.69 -1.95
CA SER A 6 -2.97 -10.63 -2.63
C SER A 6 -2.81 -10.02 -4.01
N LYS A 7 -3.70 -10.38 -4.93
CA LYS A 7 -3.73 -9.78 -6.27
C LYS A 7 -5.15 -9.65 -6.78
N VAL A 8 -5.34 -8.71 -7.70
CA VAL A 8 -6.61 -8.47 -8.38
C VAL A 8 -6.36 -7.99 -9.81
N PHE A 9 -7.29 -8.31 -10.71
CA PHE A 9 -7.35 -7.69 -12.03
C PHE A 9 -8.20 -6.43 -11.95
N ILE A 10 -7.73 -5.36 -12.57
CA ILE A 10 -8.38 -4.04 -12.62
C ILE A 10 -8.67 -3.74 -14.08
N ASN A 11 -9.92 -3.43 -14.41
CA ASN A 11 -10.35 -2.99 -15.73
C ASN A 11 -9.98 -1.51 -15.92
N ALA A 12 -8.68 -1.24 -15.89
CA ALA A 12 -8.07 0.05 -16.17
C ALA A 12 -6.67 -0.17 -16.74
N GLN A 13 -6.21 0.78 -17.56
CA GLN A 13 -4.87 0.75 -18.12
C GLN A 13 -3.80 0.92 -17.02
N PHE A 14 -2.60 0.42 -17.32
CA PHE A 14 -1.46 0.49 -16.40
C PHE A 14 -1.23 1.91 -15.89
N ASP A 15 -1.24 2.90 -16.79
CA ASP A 15 -0.99 4.29 -16.41
C ASP A 15 -2.06 4.84 -15.48
N VAL A 16 -3.33 4.44 -15.64
CA VAL A 16 -4.41 4.87 -14.72
C VAL A 16 -4.19 4.28 -13.34
N VAL A 17 -3.94 2.97 -13.25
CA VAL A 17 -3.65 2.31 -11.96
C VAL A 17 -2.38 2.89 -11.32
N TRP A 18 -1.34 3.14 -12.11
CA TRP A 18 -0.08 3.73 -11.64
C TRP A 18 -0.30 5.11 -11.04
N GLN A 19 -1.07 5.99 -11.70
CA GLN A 19 -1.41 7.30 -11.16
C GLN A 19 -2.16 7.21 -9.83
N LYS A 20 -3.05 6.21 -9.65
CA LYS A 20 -3.73 6.00 -8.36
C LYS A 20 -2.81 5.44 -7.29
N LEU A 21 -1.83 4.62 -7.65
CA LEU A 21 -0.80 4.18 -6.72
C LEU A 21 0.08 5.34 -6.25
N LEU A 22 0.40 6.30 -7.12
CA LEU A 22 1.11 7.53 -6.75
C LEU A 22 0.24 8.44 -5.86
N ASP A 23 -1.03 8.65 -6.21
CA ASP A 23 -1.96 9.42 -5.36
C ASP A 23 -2.09 8.79 -3.97
N LYS A 24 -2.05 7.45 -3.85
CA LYS A 24 -2.03 6.75 -2.55
C LYS A 24 -0.78 7.04 -1.71
N ILE A 25 0.35 7.42 -2.31
CA ILE A 25 1.56 7.80 -1.56
C ILE A 25 1.34 9.14 -0.86
N GLU A 26 0.67 10.08 -1.51
CA GLU A 26 0.44 11.42 -0.95
C GLU A 26 -0.86 11.49 -0.12
N HIS A 27 -1.86 10.70 -0.50
CA HIS A 27 -3.22 10.70 0.04
C HIS A 27 -3.70 9.27 0.39
N PRO A 28 -2.99 8.53 1.25
CA PRO A 28 -3.34 7.16 1.58
C PRO A 28 -4.72 7.01 2.24
N GLU A 29 -5.25 8.05 2.88
CA GLU A 29 -6.58 8.07 3.51
C GLU A 29 -7.72 7.83 2.52
N LYS A 30 -7.51 8.10 1.23
CA LYS A 30 -8.49 7.79 0.17
C LYS A 30 -8.58 6.28 -0.11
N TYR A 31 -7.56 5.52 0.27
CA TYR A 31 -7.38 4.11 -0.12
C TYR A 31 -7.32 3.15 1.06
N VAL A 32 -6.93 3.64 2.24
CA VAL A 32 -6.72 2.84 3.45
C VAL A 32 -7.58 3.44 4.56
N GLN A 33 -8.51 2.65 5.06
CA GLN A 33 -9.40 3.06 6.15
C GLN A 33 -8.64 3.18 7.47
N GLY A 34 -9.11 4.11 8.31
CA GLY A 34 -8.57 4.33 9.65
C GLY A 34 -7.26 5.12 9.67
N ILE A 35 -6.84 5.73 8.56
CA ILE A 35 -5.79 6.76 8.59
C ILE A 35 -6.38 8.06 9.12
N ARG A 36 -5.80 8.55 10.21
CA ARG A 36 -6.17 9.82 10.84
C ARG A 36 -5.38 10.98 10.26
N HIS A 37 -4.09 10.78 10.05
CA HIS A 37 -3.17 11.83 9.65
C HIS A 37 -1.98 11.27 8.86
N VAL A 38 -1.46 12.09 7.96
CA VAL A 38 -0.30 11.80 7.12
C VAL A 38 0.57 13.04 7.12
N GLU A 39 1.84 12.85 7.45
CA GLU A 39 2.86 13.89 7.39
C GLU A 39 3.95 13.45 6.41
N ILE A 40 4.15 14.22 5.35
CA ILE A 40 5.24 14.00 4.40
C ILE A 40 6.47 14.75 4.91
N LEU A 41 7.53 14.01 5.24
CA LEU A 41 8.79 14.55 5.76
C LEU A 41 9.76 14.91 4.63
N GLU A 42 9.82 14.07 3.60
CA GLU A 42 10.67 14.26 2.41
C GLU A 42 9.84 13.84 1.18
N ASN A 43 9.90 14.65 0.12
CA ASN A 43 9.25 14.37 -1.16
C ASN A 43 10.22 14.69 -2.29
N GLU A 44 10.98 13.67 -2.69
CA GLU A 44 11.97 13.75 -3.75
C GLU A 44 11.48 12.97 -4.97
N SER A 45 12.12 13.18 -6.13
CA SER A 45 11.67 12.58 -7.39
C SER A 45 11.65 11.04 -7.40
N ASP A 46 12.45 10.40 -6.56
CA ASP A 46 12.68 8.96 -6.51
C ASP A 46 12.20 8.32 -5.19
N HIS A 47 11.87 9.12 -4.17
CA HIS A 47 11.39 8.60 -2.89
C HIS A 47 10.53 9.59 -2.10
N VAL A 48 9.69 9.04 -1.23
CA VAL A 48 8.90 9.79 -0.25
C VAL A 48 9.12 9.21 1.13
N LEU A 49 9.45 10.06 2.11
CA LEU A 49 9.50 9.68 3.51
C LEU A 49 8.26 10.26 4.20
N ARG A 50 7.46 9.41 4.85
CA ARG A 50 6.24 9.87 5.54
C ARG A 50 6.01 9.22 6.89
N ILE A 51 5.21 9.88 7.71
CA ILE A 51 4.59 9.34 8.92
C ILE A 51 3.09 9.18 8.65
N VAL A 52 2.55 8.03 9.03
CA VAL A 52 1.11 7.74 8.98
C VAL A 52 0.63 7.44 10.38
N GLN A 53 -0.44 8.13 10.81
CA GLN A 53 -1.11 7.92 12.08
C GLN A 53 -2.47 7.29 11.84
N PHE A 54 -2.81 6.28 12.64
CA PHE A 54 -4.10 5.58 12.54
C PHE A 54 -5.06 6.05 13.64
N GLU A 55 -6.36 5.89 13.41
CA GLU A 55 -7.41 6.20 14.38
C GLU A 55 -7.45 5.21 15.56
N ASN A 56 -6.73 4.08 15.47
CA ASN A 56 -6.77 3.03 16.48
C ASN A 56 -5.69 3.21 17.56
N ASP A 57 -6.09 3.05 18.83
CA ASP A 57 -5.21 3.21 20.00
C ASP A 57 -4.08 2.17 20.09
N LYS A 58 -3.99 1.23 19.15
CA LYS A 58 -2.99 0.15 19.12
C LYS A 58 -1.80 0.45 18.20
N TRP A 59 -1.94 1.39 17.27
CA TRP A 59 -0.92 1.74 16.29
C TRP A 59 -0.85 3.25 16.18
N GLU A 60 -0.10 3.88 17.09
CA GLU A 60 -0.06 5.34 17.16
C GLU A 60 0.46 5.96 15.86
N GLN A 61 1.48 5.34 15.25
CA GLN A 61 2.05 5.76 13.98
C GLN A 61 3.00 4.73 13.39
N LEU A 62 3.25 4.84 12.09
CA LEU A 62 4.41 4.26 11.43
C LEU A 62 5.14 5.30 10.60
N LYS A 63 6.46 5.15 10.48
CA LYS A 63 7.29 5.91 9.54
C LYS A 63 7.76 4.97 8.44
N GLU A 64 7.59 5.39 7.19
CA GLU A 64 7.98 4.59 6.04
C GLU A 64 8.67 5.41 4.95
N LEU A 65 9.64 4.76 4.29
CA LEU A 65 10.31 5.25 3.08
C LEU A 65 9.71 4.53 1.88
N ILE A 66 9.24 5.30 0.91
CA ILE A 66 8.48 4.80 -0.23
C ILE A 66 9.28 5.08 -1.50
N VAL A 67 9.53 4.04 -2.30
CA VAL A 67 10.32 4.12 -3.52
C VAL A 67 9.47 3.61 -4.69
N PRO A 68 8.88 4.49 -5.50
CA PRO A 68 8.19 4.12 -6.72
C PRO A 68 9.15 3.93 -7.89
N ASP A 69 9.02 2.83 -8.61
CA ASP A 69 9.74 2.55 -9.86
C ASP A 69 8.75 2.15 -10.95
N LYS A 70 8.43 3.12 -11.81
CA LYS A 70 7.50 2.92 -12.93
C LYS A 70 8.05 1.92 -13.95
N THR A 71 9.37 1.81 -14.10
CA THR A 71 10.00 0.94 -15.11
C THR A 71 9.78 -0.53 -14.79
N THR A 72 9.80 -0.88 -13.51
CA THR A 72 9.49 -2.23 -13.02
C THR A 72 8.03 -2.39 -12.58
N GLY A 73 7.25 -1.31 -12.57
CA GLY A 73 5.87 -1.29 -12.10
C GLY A 73 5.74 -1.56 -10.61
N THR A 74 6.77 -1.23 -9.82
CA THR A 74 6.88 -1.61 -8.40
C THR A 74 6.92 -0.38 -7.50
N ILE A 75 6.23 -0.43 -6.36
CA ILE A 75 6.38 0.56 -5.29
C ILE A 75 6.70 -0.18 -4.00
N VAL A 76 7.84 0.15 -3.40
CA VAL A 76 8.30 -0.43 -2.13
C VAL A 76 8.05 0.56 -1.00
N TYR A 77 7.36 0.10 0.04
CA TYR A 77 7.09 0.83 1.28
C TYR A 77 7.89 0.16 2.39
N ARG A 78 9.04 0.73 2.76
CA ARG A 78 9.92 0.20 3.80
C ARG A 78 9.59 0.81 5.14
N LEU A 79 9.29 -0.02 6.14
CA LEU A 79 9.12 0.42 7.53
C LEU A 79 10.47 0.92 8.07
N ILE A 80 10.54 2.23 8.34
CA ILE A 80 11.68 2.89 8.96
C ILE A 80 11.52 2.88 10.47
N ASP A 81 10.34 3.22 10.95
CA ASP A 81 10.00 3.16 12.37
C ASP A 81 8.59 2.60 12.57
N HIS A 82 8.52 1.62 13.47
CA HIS A 82 7.29 0.91 13.78
C HIS A 82 7.50 0.14 15.09
N PRO A 83 6.57 0.18 16.05
CA PRO A 83 6.76 -0.44 17.38
C PRO A 83 7.01 -1.95 17.32
N TYR A 84 6.25 -2.67 16.49
CA TYR A 84 6.26 -4.14 16.48
C TYR A 84 6.97 -4.80 15.28
N PHE A 85 7.01 -4.16 14.11
CA PHE A 85 7.43 -4.78 12.85
C PHE A 85 8.60 -4.07 12.20
N GLN A 86 9.32 -4.83 11.37
CA GLN A 86 10.28 -4.35 10.39
C GLN A 86 10.02 -5.06 9.07
N GLY A 87 10.45 -4.47 7.94
CA GLY A 87 10.29 -5.06 6.63
C GLY A 87 9.57 -4.12 5.68
N GLU A 88 8.91 -4.70 4.67
CA GLU A 88 8.44 -3.96 3.51
C GLU A 88 7.04 -4.38 3.07
N THR A 89 6.30 -3.43 2.50
CA THR A 89 5.13 -3.70 1.67
C THR A 89 5.46 -3.36 0.23
N ILE A 90 5.07 -4.21 -0.71
CA ILE A 90 5.41 -4.06 -2.13
C ILE A 90 4.13 -4.11 -2.94
N ASN A 91 3.88 -3.06 -3.71
CA ASN A 91 2.82 -3.03 -4.71
C ASN A 91 3.44 -3.28 -6.08
N ILE A 92 2.88 -4.20 -6.87
CA ILE A 92 3.34 -4.49 -8.22
C ILE A 92 2.16 -4.36 -9.18
N CYS A 93 2.26 -3.44 -10.13
CA CYS A 93 1.31 -3.25 -11.20
C CYS A 93 1.91 -3.76 -12.52
N ARG A 94 1.14 -4.52 -13.30
CA ARG A 94 1.57 -5.07 -14.59
C ARG A 94 0.46 -4.94 -15.62
N THR A 95 0.84 -4.69 -16.87
CA THR A 95 -0.07 -4.85 -18.01
C THR A 95 -0.44 -6.32 -18.18
N THR A 96 -1.68 -6.61 -18.58
CA THR A 96 -2.08 -7.97 -18.97
C THR A 96 -2.12 -8.11 -20.49
N SER A 97 -2.46 -9.30 -20.98
CA SER A 97 -2.73 -9.52 -22.40
C SER A 97 -4.09 -8.96 -22.86
N GLN A 98 -4.97 -8.59 -21.92
CA GLN A 98 -6.26 -7.98 -22.23
C GLN A 98 -6.08 -6.47 -22.34
N LEU A 99 -6.68 -5.86 -23.38
CA LEU A 99 -6.71 -4.41 -23.52
C LEU A 99 -7.44 -3.79 -22.32
N PHE A 100 -6.98 -2.62 -21.88
CA PHE A 100 -7.56 -1.87 -20.77
C PHE A 100 -7.64 -2.64 -19.44
N GLN A 101 -6.72 -3.58 -19.22
CA GLN A 101 -6.64 -4.33 -17.96
C GLN A 101 -5.22 -4.39 -17.40
N SER A 102 -5.14 -4.26 -16.08
CA SER A 102 -3.90 -4.38 -15.31
C SER A 102 -4.05 -5.42 -14.21
N GLU A 103 -2.96 -6.12 -13.87
CA GLU A 103 -2.86 -6.91 -12.64
C GLU A 103 -2.20 -6.04 -11.56
N LEU A 104 -2.84 -5.91 -10.40
CA LEU A 104 -2.26 -5.29 -9.22
C LEU A 104 -2.07 -6.33 -8.13
N GLN A 105 -0.87 -6.38 -7.56
CA GLN A 105 -0.49 -7.30 -6.51
C GLN A 105 0.07 -6.52 -5.31
N TYR A 106 -0.41 -6.81 -4.12
CA TYR A 106 0.17 -6.33 -2.86
C TYR A 106 0.87 -7.47 -2.13
N ILE A 107 2.06 -7.21 -1.60
CA ILE A 107 2.89 -8.13 -0.82
C ILE A 107 3.26 -7.45 0.49
N ILE A 108 3.19 -8.17 1.61
CA ILE A 108 3.72 -7.74 2.90
C ILE A 108 4.78 -8.74 3.32
N ASP A 109 6.04 -8.31 3.40
CA ASP A 109 7.14 -9.03 4.06
C ASP A 109 7.51 -8.31 5.36
N TRP A 110 6.68 -8.49 6.39
CA TRP A 110 6.92 -7.94 7.71
C TRP A 110 7.39 -9.02 8.68
N LYS A 111 8.32 -8.64 9.55
CA LYS A 111 8.93 -9.49 10.58
C LYS A 111 8.80 -8.80 11.93
N LEU A 112 8.58 -9.58 12.98
CA LEU A 112 8.53 -9.06 14.34
C LEU A 112 9.92 -8.60 14.80
N LYS A 113 9.97 -7.51 15.58
CA LYS A 113 11.19 -6.94 16.15
C LYS A 113 11.68 -7.63 17.45
N ASP A 114 11.16 -8.82 17.79
CA ASP A 114 11.39 -9.54 19.06
C ASP A 114 10.94 -8.76 20.31
N GLN A 115 9.63 -8.73 20.58
CA GLN A 115 8.98 -8.58 21.89
C GLN A 115 7.45 -8.45 21.71
N ASN A 116 6.65 -9.16 22.52
CA ASN A 116 5.17 -9.26 22.54
C ASN A 116 4.47 -10.06 21.40
N LEU A 117 4.50 -11.40 21.52
CA LEU A 117 3.80 -12.33 20.63
C LEU A 117 2.28 -12.10 20.56
N THR A 118 1.61 -11.77 21.67
CA THR A 118 0.13 -11.71 21.69
C THR A 118 -0.42 -10.51 20.92
N GLU A 119 0.16 -9.32 21.11
CA GLU A 119 -0.23 -8.12 20.36
C GLU A 119 0.07 -8.30 18.87
N SER A 120 1.19 -8.94 18.53
CA SER A 120 1.59 -9.20 17.15
C SER A 120 0.62 -10.05 16.32
N ILE A 121 -0.08 -11.00 16.94
CA ILE A 121 -1.01 -11.89 16.25
C ILE A 121 -2.28 -11.14 15.85
N GLN A 122 -2.85 -10.36 16.78
CA GLN A 122 -4.05 -9.58 16.51
C GLN A 122 -3.80 -8.52 15.45
N VAL A 123 -2.68 -7.83 15.59
CA VAL A 123 -2.13 -6.90 14.62
C VAL A 123 -2.02 -7.55 13.24
N LYS A 124 -1.41 -8.74 13.12
CA LYS A 124 -1.25 -9.42 11.83
C LYS A 124 -2.58 -9.63 11.13
N HIS A 125 -3.59 -10.14 11.83
CA HIS A 125 -4.90 -10.40 11.21
C HIS A 125 -5.58 -9.12 10.72
N SER A 126 -5.48 -8.04 11.50
CA SER A 126 -6.00 -6.73 11.08
C SER A 126 -5.27 -6.17 9.84
N THR A 127 -3.96 -6.41 9.73
CA THR A 127 -3.15 -5.93 8.60
C THR A 127 -3.52 -6.65 7.30
N GLU A 128 -3.73 -7.97 7.33
CA GLU A 128 -4.15 -8.74 6.15
C GLU A 128 -5.52 -8.27 5.64
N GLN A 129 -6.48 -8.03 6.56
CA GLN A 129 -7.80 -7.51 6.23
C GLN A 129 -7.73 -6.10 5.64
N ALA A 130 -6.97 -5.20 6.29
CA ALA A 130 -6.76 -3.84 5.81
C ALA A 130 -6.13 -3.82 4.41
N LEU A 131 -5.19 -4.72 4.13
CA LEU A 131 -4.56 -4.83 2.82
C LEU A 131 -5.54 -5.26 1.74
N GLN A 132 -6.39 -6.26 2.03
CA GLN A 132 -7.43 -6.68 1.09
C GLN A 132 -8.42 -5.57 0.80
N LEU A 133 -8.88 -4.85 1.83
CA LEU A 133 -9.77 -3.71 1.65
C LEU A 133 -9.11 -2.61 0.81
N ALA A 134 -7.85 -2.28 1.08
CA ALA A 134 -7.10 -1.30 0.30
C ALA A 134 -6.90 -1.72 -1.16
N LEU A 135 -6.72 -3.02 -1.43
CA LEU A 135 -6.61 -3.55 -2.78
C LEU A 135 -7.95 -3.45 -3.53
N GLN A 136 -9.07 -3.75 -2.86
CA GLN A 136 -10.41 -3.61 -3.45
C GLN A 136 -10.78 -2.14 -3.69
N GLU A 137 -10.45 -1.24 -2.78
CA GLU A 137 -10.71 0.19 -2.96
C GLU A 137 -9.86 0.76 -4.10
N MET A 138 -8.58 0.35 -4.21
CA MET A 138 -7.72 0.70 -5.35
C MET A 138 -8.31 0.24 -6.69
N LYS A 139 -8.83 -0.98 -6.76
CA LYS A 139 -9.53 -1.49 -7.95
C LYS A 139 -10.71 -0.58 -8.31
N LYS A 140 -11.61 -0.35 -7.35
CA LYS A 140 -12.82 0.45 -7.56
C LYS A 140 -12.50 1.87 -8.02
N ILE A 141 -11.56 2.56 -7.38
CA ILE A 141 -11.15 3.93 -7.74
C ILE A 141 -10.51 3.97 -9.13
N SER A 142 -9.70 2.97 -9.47
CA SER A 142 -9.02 2.93 -10.77
C SER A 142 -10.01 2.67 -11.92
N GLU A 143 -10.95 1.73 -11.74
CA GLU A 143 -11.97 1.42 -12.76
C GLU A 143 -12.91 2.61 -12.97
N LEU A 144 -13.34 3.27 -11.89
CA LEU A 144 -14.14 4.49 -11.99
C LEU A 144 -13.38 5.61 -12.72
N ALA A 145 -12.06 5.72 -12.52
CA ALA A 145 -11.26 6.71 -13.22
C ALA A 145 -11.19 6.41 -14.72
N GLU A 146 -10.95 5.16 -15.13
CA GLU A 146 -10.91 4.75 -16.54
C GLU A 146 -12.24 5.07 -17.25
N SER A 147 -13.38 4.72 -16.64
CA SER A 147 -14.71 4.97 -17.22
C SER A 147 -15.05 6.45 -17.44
N ASN A 148 -14.31 7.39 -16.83
CA ASN A 148 -14.50 8.82 -17.06
C ASN A 148 -13.67 9.35 -18.25
N TYR A 149 -12.79 8.52 -18.83
CA TYR A 149 -11.95 8.86 -19.98
C TYR A 149 -12.40 8.16 -21.29
N GLU A 150 -13.34 7.22 -21.23
CA GLU A 150 -14.01 6.60 -22.39
C GLU A 150 -15.23 7.42 -22.85
#